data_AF-A0AAJ0HMD3-F1
#
_entry.id   AF-A0AAJ0HMD3-F1
#
_cell.length_a   1.000
_cell.length_b   1.000
_cell.length_c   1.000
_cell.angle_alpha   90.00
_cell.angle_beta   90.00
_cell.angle_gamma   90.00
#
_symmetry.space_group_name_H-M   'P 1'
#
loop_
_entity.id
_entity.type
_entity.pdbx_description
1 polymer ?
#
loop_
_entity_poly.entity_id
_entity_poly.type
_entity_poly.pdbx_seq_one_letter_code
_entity_poly.pdbx_strand_id
1 'polypeptide(L)'
;MTFWGSQGFAHVAHTQGQAPIPVPSWSPGHRGSSPSSKALPNGSSLRRRDGLDYTQTAKAAIDTMNKFYNETQGRGGSFRADLTDDTGWWALALLRMFNLTGNQTYLNIFILDQAYMYSYRTGAKCGGGMYVDIRDKTYKNAIASELYMLLTASLHNRIPGDVAYLAKAKATWEWFKSSGMINDQLGEPQLYRATNDTSYLDQARKIADAVMANKLRPDSDQVLTDPCEPSDTCNSDQHIFKGIFARDLAELSNSLEGDPYRAYLEQNARAAVEQDRNATGFYDVVWRGPFWNSTLGKQASAVGLLVALI
;
A
#
# COMPACT_ATOMS: atom_id res chain seq x y z
N MET A 1 13.58 -0.92 25.01
CA MET A 1 12.78 -2.03 24.44
C MET A 1 12.23 -1.55 23.12
N THR A 2 12.48 -2.31 22.05
CA THR A 2 12.33 -1.83 20.67
C THR A 2 11.01 -2.33 20.09
N PHE A 3 10.19 -1.41 19.55
CA PHE A 3 8.87 -1.69 19.00
C PHE A 3 8.99 -2.35 17.62
N TRP A 4 8.31 -3.48 17.40
CA TRP A 4 8.32 -4.20 16.12
C TRP A 4 6.98 -4.90 15.87
N GLY A 5 6.38 -4.64 14.72
CA GLY A 5 5.19 -5.29 14.18
C GLY A 5 4.26 -4.30 13.48
N SER A 6 4.00 -4.53 12.18
CA SER A 6 3.27 -3.72 11.18
C SER A 6 3.65 -2.23 11.02
N GLN A 7 4.28 -1.61 12.02
CA GLN A 7 4.87 -0.27 12.00
C GLN A 7 6.40 -0.32 11.84
N GLY A 8 6.93 -0.97 10.80
CA GLY A 8 8.31 -0.70 10.33
C GLY A 8 8.53 0.78 9.96
N PHE A 9 7.40 1.48 9.82
CA PHE A 9 7.18 2.91 9.75
C PHE A 9 7.65 3.69 10.99
N ALA A 10 8.97 3.95 11.11
CA ALA A 10 9.58 5.30 11.16
C ALA A 10 10.73 5.55 12.16
N HIS A 11 11.81 6.24 11.69
CA HIS A 11 12.74 7.20 12.39
C HIS A 11 13.93 7.57 11.43
N VAL A 12 14.74 8.65 11.50
CA VAL A 12 14.64 10.03 12.07
C VAL A 12 15.82 10.93 11.55
N ALA A 13 15.90 12.22 11.95
CA ALA A 13 17.09 13.13 11.95
C ALA A 13 17.47 14.03 10.72
N HIS A 14 18.30 15.08 10.96
CA HIS A 14 18.37 16.38 10.22
C HIS A 14 19.57 16.57 9.23
N THR A 15 19.74 17.62 8.38
CA THR A 15 19.16 18.99 8.22
C THR A 15 19.02 19.45 6.71
N GLN A 16 18.40 20.62 6.43
CA GLN A 16 18.41 21.61 5.28
C GLN A 16 18.40 21.31 3.73
N GLY A 17 17.35 21.85 3.04
CA GLY A 17 17.37 22.71 1.81
C GLY A 17 17.64 22.21 0.36
N GLN A 18 16.62 22.23 -0.55
CA GLN A 18 16.61 22.85 -1.92
C GLN A 18 15.31 22.62 -2.74
N ALA A 19 15.18 23.23 -3.93
CA ALA A 19 13.95 23.68 -4.62
C ALA A 19 13.32 22.72 -5.70
N PRO A 20 12.06 22.95 -6.17
CA PRO A 20 11.31 22.00 -7.00
C PRO A 20 11.51 22.11 -8.53
N ILE A 21 11.12 21.06 -9.27
CA ILE A 21 11.30 20.86 -10.72
C ILE A 21 9.93 20.65 -11.42
N PRO A 22 9.70 21.10 -12.68
CA PRO A 22 8.38 21.07 -13.33
C PRO A 22 7.85 19.67 -13.70
N VAL A 23 6.53 19.57 -13.90
CA VAL A 23 5.80 18.35 -14.27
C VAL A 23 5.63 18.26 -15.80
N PRO A 24 5.96 17.14 -16.47
CA PRO A 24 5.75 16.98 -17.91
C PRO A 24 4.28 16.72 -18.27
N SER A 25 3.83 17.31 -19.38
CA SER A 25 2.51 17.07 -19.98
C SER A 25 2.46 15.74 -20.75
N TRP A 26 1.48 14.87 -20.45
CA TRP A 26 1.25 13.62 -21.17
C TRP A 26 0.36 13.80 -22.41
N SER A 27 0.64 13.04 -23.47
CA SER A 27 -0.20 12.93 -24.69
C SER A 27 -0.31 11.46 -25.10
N PRO A 28 -1.51 10.95 -25.44
CA PRO A 28 -1.70 9.54 -25.78
C PRO A 28 -1.24 9.21 -27.21
N GLY A 29 -0.24 8.34 -27.35
CA GLY A 29 0.30 7.90 -28.65
C GLY A 29 0.56 6.39 -28.73
N HIS A 30 -0.24 5.72 -29.57
CA HIS A 30 -0.06 4.40 -30.21
C HIS A 30 0.39 3.16 -29.40
N ARG A 31 -0.42 2.09 -29.52
CA ARG A 31 -0.10 0.73 -29.05
C ARG A 31 0.96 0.06 -29.95
N GLY A 32 2.18 -0.08 -29.45
CA GLY A 32 3.17 -1.03 -29.96
C GLY A 32 3.21 -2.28 -29.07
N SER A 33 3.28 -3.48 -29.67
CA SER A 33 3.34 -4.74 -28.94
C SER A 33 4.78 -5.09 -28.53
N SER A 34 4.98 -5.43 -27.26
CA SER A 34 6.22 -6.00 -26.71
C SER A 34 5.90 -7.10 -25.68
N PRO A 35 6.85 -8.00 -25.37
CA PRO A 35 6.55 -9.32 -24.80
C PRO A 35 6.13 -9.30 -23.33
N SER A 36 5.57 -10.44 -22.91
CA SER A 36 4.79 -10.62 -21.69
C SER A 36 5.55 -10.40 -20.38
N SER A 37 5.50 -9.18 -19.85
CA SER A 37 5.28 -9.02 -18.40
C SER A 37 3.88 -9.56 -18.06
N LYS A 38 3.71 -10.25 -16.92
CA LYS A 38 2.36 -10.46 -16.36
C LYS A 38 1.78 -9.09 -16.01
N ALA A 39 0.98 -8.53 -16.92
CA ALA A 39 0.26 -7.29 -16.69
C ALA A 39 -0.62 -7.44 -15.43
N LEU A 40 -0.90 -6.31 -14.77
CA LEU A 40 -1.95 -6.26 -13.75
C LEU A 40 -3.21 -6.98 -14.26
N PRO A 41 -3.91 -7.76 -13.41
CA PRO A 41 -5.14 -8.42 -13.82
C PRO A 41 -6.04 -7.45 -14.58
N ASN A 42 -6.34 -7.78 -15.83
CA ASN A 42 -7.23 -6.99 -16.69
C ASN A 42 -8.47 -6.64 -15.85
N GLY A 43 -8.88 -5.37 -15.82
CA GLY A 43 -9.97 -4.89 -14.95
C GLY A 43 -11.29 -5.66 -15.09
N SER A 44 -11.48 -6.43 -16.16
CA SER A 44 -12.59 -7.39 -16.28
C SER A 44 -12.54 -8.58 -15.31
N SER A 45 -11.35 -9.01 -14.87
CA SER A 45 -11.16 -10.07 -13.85
C SER A 45 -11.59 -9.60 -12.45
N LEU A 46 -11.30 -8.36 -12.09
CA LEU A 46 -11.77 -7.72 -10.85
C LEU A 46 -13.30 -7.51 -10.80
N ARG A 47 -14.00 -7.63 -11.94
CA ARG A 47 -15.44 -7.36 -12.04
C ARG A 47 -16.34 -8.59 -11.80
N ARG A 48 -15.81 -9.83 -11.78
CA ARG A 48 -16.66 -11.05 -11.82
C ARG A 48 -16.08 -12.27 -11.09
N ARG A 49 -16.34 -12.36 -9.78
CA ARG A 49 -17.11 -13.53 -9.30
C ARG A 49 -18.57 -13.10 -9.18
N ASP A 50 -19.48 -13.99 -9.55
CA ASP A 50 -20.93 -13.91 -9.29
C ASP A 50 -21.72 -12.70 -9.84
N GLY A 51 -21.11 -11.87 -10.69
CA GLY A 51 -21.81 -10.83 -11.47
C GLY A 51 -22.17 -9.56 -10.71
N LEU A 52 -21.67 -9.38 -9.49
CA LEU A 52 -21.90 -8.20 -8.66
C LEU A 52 -20.92 -7.08 -9.02
N ASP A 53 -21.43 -5.97 -9.59
CA ASP A 53 -20.62 -4.79 -9.94
C ASP A 53 -20.68 -3.71 -8.85
N TYR A 54 -19.66 -3.69 -7.99
CA TYR A 54 -19.51 -2.69 -6.93
C TYR A 54 -18.88 -1.36 -7.40
N THR A 55 -18.60 -1.19 -8.69
CA THR A 55 -17.92 0.02 -9.22
C THR A 55 -18.69 1.30 -8.89
N GLN A 56 -20.03 1.27 -8.91
CA GLN A 56 -20.85 2.43 -8.59
C GLN A 56 -20.80 2.78 -7.09
N THR A 57 -20.74 1.77 -6.19
CA THR A 57 -20.55 1.98 -4.75
C THR A 57 -19.16 2.55 -4.46
N ALA A 58 -18.11 2.01 -5.09
CA ALA A 58 -16.75 2.52 -4.97
C ALA A 58 -16.63 3.97 -5.46
N LYS A 59 -17.29 4.30 -6.59
CA LYS A 59 -17.38 5.67 -7.08
C LYS A 59 -18.08 6.59 -6.08
N ALA A 60 -19.24 6.20 -5.54
CA ALA A 60 -19.96 7.02 -4.56
C ALA A 60 -19.12 7.29 -3.30
N ALA A 61 -18.39 6.28 -2.79
CA ALA A 61 -17.47 6.47 -1.67
C ALA A 61 -16.36 7.48 -1.98
N ILE A 62 -15.76 7.40 -3.18
CA ILE A 62 -14.75 8.37 -3.65
C ILE A 62 -15.35 9.77 -3.79
N ASP A 63 -16.54 9.91 -4.38
CA ASP A 63 -17.17 11.23 -4.56
C ASP A 63 -17.50 11.87 -3.20
N THR A 64 -17.98 11.08 -2.22
CA THR A 64 -18.21 11.51 -0.82
C THR A 64 -16.92 11.93 -0.12
N MET A 65 -15.86 11.11 -0.20
CA MET A 65 -14.59 11.42 0.47
C MET A 65 -13.86 12.59 -0.20
N ASN A 66 -13.91 12.72 -1.53
CA ASN A 66 -13.36 13.88 -2.23
C ASN A 66 -14.02 15.18 -1.75
N LYS A 67 -15.35 15.18 -1.60
CA LYS A 67 -16.08 16.31 -1.01
C LYS A 67 -15.56 16.65 0.39
N PHE A 68 -15.48 15.66 1.29
CA PHE A 68 -14.96 15.84 2.65
C PHE A 68 -13.53 16.41 2.67
N TYR A 69 -12.61 15.90 1.84
CA TYR A 69 -11.24 16.41 1.75
C TYR A 69 -11.17 17.85 1.20
N ASN A 70 -12.00 18.19 0.22
CA ASN A 70 -12.08 19.55 -0.31
C ASN A 70 -12.59 20.54 0.75
N GLU A 71 -13.53 20.12 1.60
CA GLU A 71 -14.12 20.93 2.67
C GLU A 71 -13.23 21.05 3.92
N THR A 72 -12.41 20.03 4.23
CA THR A 72 -11.64 19.96 5.50
C THR A 72 -10.13 20.14 5.37
N GLN A 73 -9.52 19.75 4.24
CA GLN A 73 -8.06 19.80 4.05
C GLN A 73 -7.63 20.91 3.07
N GLY A 74 -8.44 21.25 2.08
CA GLY A 74 -8.29 22.47 1.26
C GLY A 74 -7.02 22.60 0.40
N ARG A 75 -6.13 21.60 0.35
CA ARG A 75 -4.79 21.68 -0.28
C ARG A 75 -4.78 21.54 -1.81
N GLY A 76 -5.63 22.30 -2.50
CA GLY A 76 -5.82 22.19 -3.96
C GLY A 76 -6.69 20.99 -4.38
N GLY A 77 -7.39 20.39 -3.41
CA GLY A 77 -8.41 19.35 -3.59
C GLY A 77 -7.90 18.03 -4.16
N SER A 78 -8.85 17.12 -4.44
CA SER A 78 -8.56 15.75 -4.93
C SER A 78 -7.62 14.97 -4.00
N PHE A 79 -8.04 14.77 -2.74
CA PHE A 79 -7.38 13.91 -1.75
C PHE A 79 -5.97 14.30 -1.27
N ARG A 80 -5.47 15.48 -1.63
CA ARG A 80 -4.20 16.01 -1.07
C ARG A 80 -4.40 16.39 0.39
N ALA A 81 -3.59 15.78 1.24
CA ALA A 81 -3.70 15.81 2.69
C ALA A 81 -2.44 16.41 3.34
N ASP A 82 -2.55 16.67 4.64
CA ASP A 82 -1.45 17.16 5.48
C ASP A 82 -0.43 16.07 5.82
N LEU A 83 -0.85 14.81 5.67
CA LEU A 83 -0.04 13.61 5.75
C LEU A 83 0.17 13.08 4.31
N THR A 84 1.41 12.82 3.91
CA THR A 84 1.69 12.39 2.52
C THR A 84 1.28 10.95 2.23
N ASP A 85 1.22 10.10 3.25
CA ASP A 85 0.73 8.73 3.17
C ASP A 85 -0.80 8.68 2.96
N ASP A 86 -1.60 9.52 3.62
CA ASP A 86 -3.03 9.70 3.29
C ASP A 86 -3.23 9.98 1.79
N THR A 87 -2.41 10.89 1.24
CA THR A 87 -2.43 11.23 -0.18
C THR A 87 -2.04 10.02 -1.06
N GLY A 88 -1.03 9.26 -0.64
CA GLY A 88 -0.57 8.04 -1.32
C GLY A 88 -1.62 6.93 -1.33
N TRP A 89 -2.31 6.69 -0.22
CA TRP A 89 -3.38 5.70 -0.13
C TRP A 89 -4.55 6.02 -1.08
N TRP A 90 -4.97 7.29 -1.12
CA TRP A 90 -5.99 7.73 -2.07
C TRP A 90 -5.53 7.62 -3.53
N ALA A 91 -4.29 8.01 -3.83
CA ALA A 91 -3.72 7.85 -5.16
C ALA A 91 -3.81 6.38 -5.62
N LEU A 92 -3.44 5.40 -4.78
CA LEU A 92 -3.55 3.97 -5.12
C LEU A 92 -5.01 3.51 -5.34
N ALA A 93 -5.95 4.01 -4.53
CA ALA A 93 -7.37 3.73 -4.72
C ALA A 93 -7.90 4.28 -6.05
N LEU A 94 -7.49 5.49 -6.42
CA LEU A 94 -7.83 6.12 -7.70
C LEU A 94 -7.20 5.39 -8.89
N LEU A 95 -5.96 4.92 -8.77
CA LEU A 95 -5.34 4.08 -9.80
C LEU A 95 -6.10 2.77 -10.00
N ARG A 96 -6.55 2.13 -8.91
CA ARG A 96 -7.41 0.93 -8.97
C ARG A 96 -8.75 1.25 -9.66
N MET A 97 -9.37 2.41 -9.38
CA MET A 97 -10.56 2.86 -10.11
C MET A 97 -10.33 3.19 -11.57
N PHE A 98 -9.18 3.74 -11.95
CA PHE A 98 -8.80 3.92 -13.35
C PHE A 98 -8.76 2.56 -14.07
N ASN A 99 -8.15 1.52 -13.48
CA ASN A 99 -8.11 0.18 -14.06
C ASN A 99 -9.50 -0.44 -14.24
N LEU A 100 -10.42 -0.17 -13.30
CA LEU A 100 -11.79 -0.66 -13.35
C LEU A 100 -12.66 0.07 -14.39
N THR A 101 -12.50 1.39 -14.52
CA THR A 101 -13.44 2.26 -15.25
C THR A 101 -12.92 2.81 -16.59
N GLY A 102 -11.59 2.90 -16.77
CA GLY A 102 -10.97 3.67 -17.85
C GLY A 102 -11.13 5.19 -17.72
N ASN A 103 -11.71 5.70 -16.62
CA ASN A 103 -11.92 7.15 -16.45
C ASN A 103 -10.61 7.88 -16.15
N GLN A 104 -10.10 8.59 -17.15
CA GLN A 104 -8.83 9.31 -17.13
C GLN A 104 -8.71 10.32 -15.98
N THR A 105 -9.81 10.86 -15.45
CA THR A 105 -9.80 11.75 -14.28
C THR A 105 -9.07 11.12 -13.09
N TYR A 106 -9.29 9.82 -12.83
CA TYR A 106 -8.65 9.13 -11.71
C TYR A 106 -7.13 8.96 -11.93
N LEU A 107 -6.69 8.68 -13.16
CA LEU A 107 -5.26 8.61 -13.49
C LEU A 107 -4.59 10.00 -13.44
N ASN A 108 -5.29 11.05 -13.86
CA ASN A 108 -4.77 12.42 -13.79
C ASN A 108 -4.58 12.86 -12.32
N ILE A 109 -5.52 12.55 -11.43
CA ILE A 109 -5.36 12.82 -9.99
C ILE A 109 -4.18 12.04 -9.41
N PHE A 110 -4.08 10.73 -9.71
CA PHE A 110 -2.94 9.89 -9.30
C PHE A 110 -1.57 10.46 -9.70
N ILE A 111 -1.44 11.00 -10.92
CA ILE A 111 -0.21 11.67 -11.38
C ILE A 111 0.07 12.95 -10.58
N LEU A 112 -0.96 13.77 -10.33
CA LEU A 112 -0.81 15.00 -9.53
C LEU A 112 -0.44 14.70 -8.07
N ASP A 113 -0.96 13.61 -7.51
CA ASP A 113 -0.72 13.20 -6.13
C ASP A 113 0.67 12.59 -5.95
N GLN A 114 1.15 11.84 -6.96
CA GLN A 114 2.56 11.44 -7.05
C GLN A 114 3.49 12.66 -7.08
N ALA A 115 3.14 13.69 -7.86
CA ALA A 115 3.93 14.93 -7.94
C ALA A 115 3.87 15.74 -6.63
N TYR A 116 2.71 15.76 -5.97
CA TYR A 116 2.51 16.37 -4.64
C TYR A 116 3.39 15.70 -3.59
N MET A 117 3.33 14.38 -3.48
CA MET A 117 4.20 13.57 -2.62
C MET A 117 5.69 13.87 -2.90
N TYR A 118 6.10 13.92 -4.18
CA TYR A 118 7.49 14.26 -4.54
C TYR A 118 7.94 15.63 -4.04
N SER A 119 7.04 16.62 -3.93
CA SER A 119 7.41 17.96 -3.45
C SER A 119 7.86 17.98 -1.98
N TYR A 120 7.57 16.93 -1.22
CA TYR A 120 8.02 16.72 0.17
C TYR A 120 9.16 15.69 0.31
N ARG A 121 9.61 15.09 -0.81
CA ARG A 121 10.85 14.33 -0.87
C ARG A 121 12.02 15.29 -0.86
N THR A 122 12.97 15.10 0.04
CA THR A 122 14.16 15.97 0.10
C THR A 122 15.38 15.24 0.65
N GLY A 123 16.56 15.57 0.12
CA GLY A 123 17.86 15.10 0.64
C GLY A 123 18.19 15.71 2.02
N ALA A 124 17.55 16.84 2.33
CA ALA A 124 17.59 17.47 3.64
C ALA A 124 16.95 16.54 4.69
N LYS A 125 17.58 16.33 5.86
CA LYS A 125 17.22 15.25 6.80
C LYS A 125 17.47 13.85 6.17
N CYS A 126 18.23 12.97 6.82
CA CYS A 126 18.40 11.56 6.43
C CYS A 126 18.96 11.26 5.01
N GLY A 127 19.48 12.24 4.25
CA GLY A 127 20.00 12.02 2.89
C GLY A 127 18.96 11.71 1.81
N GLY A 128 17.67 11.76 2.12
CA GLY A 128 16.59 11.40 1.19
C GLY A 128 15.27 11.13 1.92
N GLY A 129 14.35 10.42 1.26
CA GLY A 129 13.04 10.08 1.82
C GLY A 129 12.05 11.24 1.88
N MET A 130 10.82 10.91 2.27
CA MET A 130 9.70 11.84 2.35
C MET A 130 9.30 12.16 3.78
N TYR A 131 8.85 13.40 4.00
CA TYR A 131 8.11 13.74 5.21
C TYR A 131 6.71 13.16 5.15
N VAL A 132 6.26 12.57 6.27
CA VAL A 132 4.86 12.21 6.43
C VAL A 132 4.03 13.45 6.72
N ASP A 133 4.27 14.11 7.86
CA ASP A 133 3.63 15.38 8.20
C ASP A 133 4.35 16.56 7.50
N ILE A 134 3.59 17.28 6.67
CA ILE A 134 4.08 18.39 5.86
C ILE A 134 3.82 19.77 6.49
N ARG A 135 3.16 19.85 7.64
CA ARG A 135 3.08 21.06 8.47
C ARG A 135 4.44 21.28 9.13
N ASP A 136 4.90 20.27 9.86
CA ASP A 136 6.07 20.39 10.73
C ASP A 136 7.37 19.96 10.05
N LYS A 137 7.31 19.01 9.10
CA LYS A 137 8.49 18.52 8.34
C LYS A 137 9.65 18.10 9.26
N THR A 138 9.28 17.51 10.39
CA THR A 138 10.16 16.96 11.43
C THR A 138 10.44 15.48 11.20
N TYR A 139 9.46 14.76 10.65
CA TYR A 139 9.40 13.30 10.69
C TYR A 139 9.32 12.65 9.29
N LYS A 140 10.19 11.66 9.07
CA LYS A 140 10.19 10.81 7.88
C LYS A 140 9.90 9.37 8.33
N ASN A 141 8.95 8.73 7.68
CA ASN A 141 8.59 7.34 7.92
C ASN A 141 8.76 6.49 6.66
N ALA A 142 8.70 5.19 6.83
CA ALA A 142 8.76 4.27 5.71
C ALA A 142 7.52 4.39 4.80
N ILE A 143 6.31 4.70 5.31
CA ILE A 143 5.05 4.51 4.54
C ILE A 143 4.85 5.61 3.50
N ALA A 144 5.18 6.85 3.84
CA ALA A 144 5.26 7.94 2.87
C ALA A 144 6.23 7.62 1.72
N SER A 145 7.31 6.89 2.01
CA SER A 145 8.37 6.55 1.05
C SER A 145 8.03 5.30 0.22
N GLU A 146 7.46 4.26 0.84
CA GLU A 146 6.97 3.04 0.18
C GLU A 146 5.80 3.36 -0.75
N LEU A 147 4.79 4.09 -0.27
CA LEU A 147 3.69 4.55 -1.13
C LEU A 147 4.21 5.35 -2.33
N TYR A 148 5.15 6.27 -2.12
CA TYR A 148 5.76 7.02 -3.22
C TYR A 148 6.48 6.13 -4.25
N MET A 149 7.22 5.13 -3.75
CA MET A 149 7.90 4.14 -4.58
C MET A 149 6.89 3.30 -5.38
N LEU A 150 5.79 2.90 -4.75
CA LEU A 150 4.69 2.17 -5.39
C LEU A 150 3.96 3.03 -6.44
N LEU A 151 3.70 4.31 -6.14
CA LEU A 151 3.14 5.28 -7.09
C LEU A 151 4.04 5.43 -8.33
N THR A 152 5.36 5.56 -8.13
CA THR A 152 6.31 5.75 -9.24
C THR A 152 6.55 4.48 -10.05
N ALA A 153 6.70 3.31 -9.41
CA ALA A 153 6.74 2.01 -10.10
C ALA A 153 5.45 1.78 -10.91
N SER A 154 4.29 2.12 -10.35
CA SER A 154 3.00 2.02 -11.02
C SER A 154 2.84 2.94 -12.24
N LEU A 155 3.48 4.12 -12.24
CA LEU A 155 3.53 5.01 -13.42
C LEU A 155 4.44 4.45 -14.50
N HIS A 156 5.64 4.00 -14.13
CA HIS A 156 6.58 3.37 -15.05
C HIS A 156 5.94 2.19 -15.79
N ASN A 157 5.31 1.28 -15.05
CA ASN A 157 4.61 0.09 -15.57
C ASN A 157 3.49 0.39 -16.59
N ARG A 158 3.10 1.66 -16.77
CA ARG A 158 2.00 2.10 -17.63
C ARG A 158 2.43 2.95 -18.82
N ILE A 159 3.66 3.45 -18.80
CA ILE A 159 4.18 4.38 -19.80
C ILE A 159 5.31 3.65 -20.55
N PRO A 160 5.05 3.10 -21.75
CA PRO A 160 6.05 2.36 -22.51
C PRO A 160 7.30 3.21 -22.74
N GLY A 161 8.46 2.70 -22.34
CA GLY A 161 9.74 3.40 -22.47
C GLY A 161 9.98 4.52 -21.44
N ASP A 162 9.15 4.68 -20.40
CA ASP A 162 9.51 5.58 -19.29
C ASP A 162 10.82 5.14 -18.64
N VAL A 163 11.68 6.11 -18.36
CA VAL A 163 12.88 5.92 -17.52
C VAL A 163 12.87 6.85 -16.30
N ALA A 164 11.99 7.86 -16.27
CA ALA A 164 11.98 8.91 -15.26
C ALA A 164 11.27 8.47 -13.99
N TYR A 165 10.14 7.77 -14.10
CA TYR A 165 9.48 7.19 -12.92
C TYR A 165 10.22 5.94 -12.43
N LEU A 166 10.82 5.14 -13.32
CA LEU A 166 11.71 4.06 -12.92
C LEU A 166 12.90 4.55 -12.08
N ALA A 167 13.56 5.63 -12.52
CA ALA A 167 14.67 6.24 -11.77
C ALA A 167 14.22 6.75 -10.39
N LYS A 168 13.01 7.32 -10.28
CA LYS A 168 12.42 7.75 -9.00
C LYS A 168 12.12 6.57 -8.07
N ALA A 169 11.56 5.48 -8.59
CA ALA A 169 11.28 4.27 -7.82
C ALA A 169 12.58 3.66 -7.28
N LYS A 170 13.58 3.47 -8.15
CA LYS A 170 14.92 2.96 -7.76
C LYS A 170 15.63 3.88 -6.76
N ALA A 171 15.62 5.19 -6.97
CA ALA A 171 16.25 6.13 -6.04
C ALA A 171 15.55 6.18 -4.67
N THR A 172 14.24 5.93 -4.63
CA THR A 172 13.50 5.80 -3.37
C THR A 172 13.85 4.49 -2.68
N TRP A 173 13.90 3.39 -3.43
CA TRP A 173 14.33 2.07 -2.95
C TRP A 173 15.72 2.09 -2.30
N GLU A 174 16.74 2.60 -3.00
CA GLU A 174 18.11 2.62 -2.48
C GLU A 174 18.25 3.52 -1.25
N TRP A 175 17.55 4.66 -1.20
CA TRP A 175 17.45 5.45 0.04
C TRP A 175 16.78 4.65 1.15
N PHE A 176 15.68 3.98 0.83
CA PHE A 176 14.88 3.28 1.82
C PHE A 176 15.68 2.14 2.46
N LYS A 177 16.33 1.32 1.65
CA LYS A 177 17.26 0.26 2.05
C LYS A 177 18.47 0.75 2.85
N SER A 178 18.99 1.94 2.55
CA SER A 178 20.11 2.53 3.29
C SER A 178 19.70 3.32 4.55
N SER A 179 18.40 3.60 4.74
CA SER A 179 17.89 4.37 5.89
C SER A 179 17.96 3.64 7.23
N GLY A 180 18.10 2.31 7.22
CA GLY A 180 18.00 1.45 8.41
C GLY A 180 16.56 1.19 8.90
N MET A 181 15.54 1.76 8.25
CA MET A 181 14.14 1.34 8.46
C MET A 181 13.89 -0.06 7.89
N ILE A 182 14.59 -0.40 6.80
CA ILE A 182 14.84 -1.79 6.43
C ILE A 182 15.91 -2.34 7.38
N ASN A 183 15.49 -3.10 8.40
CA ASN A 183 16.32 -4.16 8.99
C ASN A 183 16.38 -5.32 7.98
N ASP A 184 16.61 -6.59 8.34
CA ASP A 184 16.67 -7.69 7.36
C ASP A 184 15.30 -8.04 6.67
N GLN A 185 14.31 -7.11 6.68
CA GLN A 185 12.87 -7.41 6.59
C GLN A 185 11.97 -6.35 5.89
N LEU A 186 12.40 -5.56 4.90
CA LEU A 186 11.50 -4.72 4.05
C LEU A 186 11.91 -4.63 2.55
N GLY A 187 10.92 -4.45 1.65
CA GLY A 187 11.06 -4.68 0.19
C GLY A 187 9.77 -5.12 -0.53
N GLU A 188 9.69 -4.83 -1.84
CA GLU A 188 8.44 -4.43 -2.50
C GLU A 188 8.20 -5.10 -3.88
N PRO A 189 7.14 -5.92 -4.07
CA PRO A 189 6.92 -6.72 -5.28
C PRO A 189 6.77 -5.91 -6.58
N GLN A 190 6.42 -4.63 -6.46
CA GLN A 190 6.06 -3.78 -7.58
C GLN A 190 7.31 -3.21 -8.28
N LEU A 191 8.46 -3.23 -7.61
CA LEU A 191 9.78 -2.98 -8.22
C LEU A 191 10.18 -4.10 -9.18
N TYR A 192 9.88 -5.37 -8.87
CA TYR A 192 10.10 -6.48 -9.82
C TYR A 192 9.29 -6.25 -11.10
N ARG A 193 8.00 -5.92 -10.99
CA ARG A 193 7.16 -5.62 -12.15
C ARG A 193 7.72 -4.46 -12.99
N ALA A 194 8.35 -3.48 -12.35
CA ALA A 194 8.98 -2.31 -12.99
C ALA A 194 10.40 -2.52 -13.53
N THR A 195 11.03 -3.67 -13.31
CA THR A 195 12.43 -3.90 -13.68
C THR A 195 12.68 -5.22 -14.39
N ASN A 196 11.79 -6.19 -14.19
CA ASN A 196 12.00 -7.61 -14.46
C ASN A 196 13.27 -8.18 -13.80
N ASP A 197 13.76 -7.53 -12.73
CA ASP A 197 14.93 -7.94 -11.95
C ASP A 197 14.46 -8.76 -10.74
N THR A 198 14.73 -10.06 -10.77
CA THR A 198 14.26 -11.02 -9.76
C THR A 198 14.83 -10.76 -8.37
N SER A 199 15.91 -9.97 -8.23
CA SER A 199 16.46 -9.63 -6.92
C SER A 199 15.47 -8.85 -6.04
N TYR A 200 14.52 -8.12 -6.65
CA TYR A 200 13.42 -7.48 -5.92
C TYR A 200 12.37 -8.50 -5.43
N LEU A 201 12.14 -9.61 -6.15
CA LEU A 201 11.33 -10.72 -5.64
C LEU A 201 12.06 -11.48 -4.53
N ASP A 202 13.35 -11.74 -4.68
CA ASP A 202 14.16 -12.41 -3.65
C ASP A 202 14.19 -11.59 -2.35
N GLN A 203 14.22 -10.26 -2.47
CA GLN A 203 14.03 -9.35 -1.35
C GLN A 203 12.60 -9.50 -0.80
N ALA A 204 11.55 -9.19 -1.58
CA ALA A 204 10.14 -9.31 -1.19
C ALA A 204 9.81 -10.64 -0.47
N ARG A 205 10.36 -11.76 -0.96
CA ARG A 205 10.20 -13.10 -0.42
C ARG A 205 10.87 -13.27 0.95
N LYS A 206 12.14 -12.85 1.11
CA LYS A 206 12.85 -12.90 2.41
C LYS A 206 12.09 -12.17 3.53
N ILE A 207 11.33 -11.16 3.15
CA ILE A 207 10.61 -10.26 4.06
C ILE A 207 9.29 -10.87 4.49
N ALA A 208 8.50 -11.35 3.53
CA ALA A 208 7.29 -12.10 3.84
C ALA A 208 7.64 -13.32 4.72
N ASP A 209 8.71 -14.06 4.36
CA ASP A 209 9.26 -15.13 5.19
C ASP A 209 9.66 -14.63 6.59
N ALA A 210 10.34 -13.47 6.70
CA ALA A 210 10.78 -12.91 7.98
C ALA A 210 9.64 -12.36 8.85
N VAL A 211 8.59 -11.76 8.27
CA VAL A 211 7.40 -11.28 8.99
C VAL A 211 6.59 -12.45 9.53
N MET A 212 6.46 -13.53 8.75
CA MET A 212 5.84 -14.78 9.21
C MET A 212 6.70 -15.51 10.26
N ALA A 213 8.04 -15.49 10.12
CA ALA A 213 8.95 -16.18 11.03
C ALA A 213 9.30 -15.41 12.32
N ASN A 214 9.12 -14.08 12.34
CA ASN A 214 9.62 -13.23 13.42
C ASN A 214 8.60 -12.13 13.82
N LYS A 215 7.89 -12.41 14.93
CA LYS A 215 7.30 -11.41 15.84
C LYS A 215 6.03 -10.66 15.43
N LEU A 216 5.24 -11.18 14.47
CA LEU A 216 3.78 -11.01 14.52
C LEU A 216 3.05 -12.15 15.28
N ARG A 217 3.79 -13.13 15.84
CA ARG A 217 3.70 -13.64 17.24
C ARG A 217 4.67 -14.81 17.49
N PRO A 218 4.84 -15.29 18.75
CA PRO A 218 5.63 -16.47 19.10
C PRO A 218 4.79 -17.77 19.26
N ASP A 219 3.53 -17.78 18.80
CA ASP A 219 2.59 -18.89 19.03
C ASP A 219 2.50 -19.87 17.85
N SER A 220 2.19 -21.14 18.14
CA SER A 220 2.17 -22.22 17.15
C SER A 220 1.01 -22.17 16.13
N ASP A 221 0.05 -21.24 16.30
CA ASP A 221 -1.18 -21.18 15.52
C ASP A 221 -1.11 -20.28 14.27
N GLN A 222 0.02 -19.58 14.05
CA GLN A 222 0.32 -18.77 12.86
C GLN A 222 -0.75 -17.74 12.46
N VAL A 223 -1.58 -17.26 13.41
CA VAL A 223 -2.51 -16.15 13.15
C VAL A 223 -1.77 -14.82 13.34
N LEU A 224 -1.96 -13.92 12.37
CA LEU A 224 -1.35 -12.59 12.27
C LEU A 224 -1.85 -11.67 13.40
N THR A 225 -0.90 -11.06 14.12
CA THR A 225 -1.16 -10.28 15.35
C THR A 225 -0.36 -9.00 15.32
N ASP A 226 -1.02 -7.84 15.40
CA ASP A 226 -0.35 -6.56 15.59
C ASP A 226 0.14 -6.40 17.05
N PRO A 227 1.17 -5.57 17.31
CA PRO A 227 1.71 -5.38 18.68
C PRO A 227 0.73 -4.84 19.72
N CYS A 228 -0.39 -4.27 19.29
CA CYS A 228 -1.46 -3.80 20.17
C CYS A 228 -2.40 -4.92 20.65
N GLU A 229 -2.39 -6.09 19.98
CA GLU A 229 -3.22 -7.25 20.31
C GLU A 229 -2.59 -8.14 21.41
N PRO A 230 -3.38 -8.82 22.25
CA PRO A 230 -4.82 -9.07 22.13
C PRO A 230 -5.69 -8.05 22.88
N SER A 231 -5.11 -6.98 23.41
CA SER A 231 -5.87 -5.88 23.99
C SER A 231 -6.53 -5.01 22.91
N ASP A 232 -7.72 -4.44 23.19
CA ASP A 232 -8.36 -3.44 22.33
C ASP A 232 -7.70 -2.05 22.48
N THR A 233 -6.37 -2.02 22.36
CA THR A 233 -5.53 -0.80 22.40
C THR A 233 -5.07 -0.35 21.02
N CYS A 234 -5.49 -1.05 19.97
CA CYS A 234 -5.21 -0.66 18.59
C CYS A 234 -5.96 0.64 18.26
N ASN A 235 -5.27 1.57 17.61
CA ASN A 235 -5.89 2.81 17.13
C ASN A 235 -6.65 2.60 15.80
N SER A 236 -7.30 3.66 15.30
CA SER A 236 -8.05 3.65 14.04
C SER A 236 -7.27 3.09 12.84
N ASP A 237 -5.97 3.35 12.81
CA ASP A 237 -5.10 3.09 11.67
C ASP A 237 -4.55 1.66 11.77
N GLN A 238 -4.14 1.26 12.98
CA GLN A 238 -3.73 -0.11 13.29
C GLN A 238 -4.82 -1.13 12.94
N HIS A 239 -6.10 -0.78 13.09
CA HIS A 239 -7.20 -1.67 12.71
C HIS A 239 -7.16 -2.17 11.25
N ILE A 240 -6.57 -1.43 10.30
CA ILE A 240 -6.58 -1.82 8.86
C ILE A 240 -5.28 -2.52 8.41
N PHE A 241 -4.19 -2.46 9.18
CA PHE A 241 -2.86 -2.88 8.71
C PHE A 241 -2.77 -4.36 8.32
N LYS A 242 -3.37 -5.26 9.10
CA LYS A 242 -3.39 -6.70 8.78
C LYS A 242 -4.01 -7.03 7.43
N GLY A 243 -5.10 -6.34 7.06
CA GLY A 243 -5.73 -6.51 5.75
C GLY A 243 -4.97 -5.88 4.59
N ILE A 244 -4.15 -4.85 4.83
CA ILE A 244 -3.19 -4.32 3.83
C ILE A 244 -2.12 -5.38 3.57
N PHE A 245 -1.44 -5.82 4.64
CA PHE A 245 -0.42 -6.87 4.57
C PHE A 245 -0.92 -8.15 3.89
N ALA A 246 -2.12 -8.63 4.23
CA ALA A 246 -2.70 -9.82 3.63
C ALA A 246 -2.88 -9.71 2.10
N ARG A 247 -3.26 -8.54 1.61
CA ARG A 247 -3.44 -8.29 0.16
C ARG A 247 -2.11 -8.19 -0.57
N ASP A 248 -1.14 -7.49 0.01
CA ASP A 248 0.17 -7.31 -0.62
C ASP A 248 0.98 -8.61 -0.58
N LEU A 249 0.81 -9.43 0.47
CA LEU A 249 1.32 -10.80 0.56
C LEU A 249 0.71 -11.70 -0.53
N ALA A 250 -0.58 -11.56 -0.85
CA ALA A 250 -1.20 -12.26 -1.98
C ALA A 250 -0.70 -11.75 -3.34
N GLU A 251 -0.49 -10.44 -3.52
CA GLU A 251 0.12 -9.89 -4.74
C GLU A 251 1.56 -10.42 -4.96
N LEU A 252 2.33 -10.60 -3.88
CA LEU A 252 3.64 -11.26 -3.90
C LEU A 252 3.51 -12.76 -4.22
N SER A 253 2.64 -13.48 -3.52
CA SER A 253 2.46 -14.94 -3.68
C SER A 253 2.10 -15.31 -5.13
N ASN A 254 1.19 -14.55 -5.76
CA ASN A 254 0.83 -14.67 -7.18
C ASN A 254 1.97 -14.33 -8.17
N SER A 255 3.00 -13.64 -7.69
CA SER A 255 4.20 -13.27 -8.46
C SER A 255 5.34 -14.28 -8.30
N LEU A 256 5.22 -15.24 -7.38
CA LEU A 256 6.17 -16.31 -7.11
C LEU A 256 5.66 -17.66 -7.67
N GLU A 257 6.57 -18.64 -7.81
CA GLU A 257 6.20 -20.01 -8.15
C GLU A 257 5.62 -20.74 -6.92
N GLY A 258 4.58 -21.56 -7.14
CA GLY A 258 3.99 -22.41 -6.10
C GLY A 258 3.03 -21.73 -5.12
N ASP A 259 2.72 -20.43 -5.30
CA ASP A 259 1.81 -19.64 -4.44
C ASP A 259 2.10 -19.79 -2.93
N PRO A 260 3.35 -19.51 -2.50
CA PRO A 260 3.91 -20.00 -1.23
C PRO A 260 3.24 -19.46 0.04
N TYR A 261 2.50 -18.35 -0.04
CA TYR A 261 1.84 -17.71 1.10
C TYR A 261 0.34 -18.00 1.19
N ARG A 262 -0.20 -18.74 0.22
CA ARG A 262 -1.65 -19.00 0.11
C ARG A 262 -2.21 -19.74 1.31
N ALA A 263 -1.48 -20.71 1.86
CA ALA A 263 -1.89 -21.49 3.03
C ALA A 263 -1.94 -20.64 4.31
N TYR A 264 -0.97 -19.73 4.50
CA TYR A 264 -0.90 -18.81 5.65
C TYR A 264 -2.08 -17.84 5.65
N LEU A 265 -2.40 -17.23 4.50
CA LEU A 265 -3.56 -16.36 4.34
C LEU A 265 -4.87 -17.12 4.60
N GLU A 266 -4.97 -18.38 4.16
CA GLU A 266 -6.15 -19.22 4.33
C GLU A 266 -6.38 -19.66 5.79
N GLN A 267 -5.29 -19.91 6.53
CA GLN A 267 -5.31 -20.15 7.98
C GLN A 267 -5.79 -18.92 8.76
N ASN A 268 -5.31 -17.74 8.39
CA ASN A 268 -5.77 -16.47 8.96
C ASN A 268 -7.26 -16.21 8.68
N ALA A 269 -7.72 -16.49 7.46
CA ALA A 269 -9.12 -16.35 7.10
C ALA A 269 -10.04 -17.32 7.85
N ARG A 270 -9.60 -18.58 8.05
CA ARG A 270 -10.32 -19.55 8.90
C ARG A 270 -10.46 -19.04 10.34
N ALA A 271 -9.35 -18.60 10.96
CA ALA A 271 -9.39 -18.04 12.31
C ALA A 271 -10.38 -16.87 12.43
N ALA A 272 -10.29 -15.88 11.54
CA ALA A 272 -11.19 -14.74 11.53
C ALA A 272 -12.68 -15.14 11.36
N VAL A 273 -12.98 -16.08 10.46
CA VAL A 273 -14.36 -16.53 10.19
C VAL A 273 -14.94 -17.39 11.32
N GLU A 274 -14.12 -18.22 11.97
CA GLU A 274 -14.57 -19.19 12.97
C GLU A 274 -14.57 -18.64 14.41
N GLN A 275 -13.70 -17.67 14.72
CA GLN A 275 -13.41 -17.24 16.10
C GLN A 275 -13.78 -15.77 16.35
N ASP A 276 -13.63 -14.93 15.33
CA ASP A 276 -13.76 -13.47 15.44
C ASP A 276 -15.00 -12.90 14.73
N ARG A 277 -15.78 -13.74 14.06
CA ARG A 277 -17.00 -13.30 13.34
C ARG A 277 -18.23 -13.36 14.23
N ASN A 278 -18.92 -12.24 14.38
CA ASN A 278 -20.20 -12.20 15.09
C ASN A 278 -21.39 -12.67 14.22
N ALA A 279 -22.58 -12.81 14.84
CA ALA A 279 -23.78 -13.32 14.18
C ALA A 279 -24.33 -12.44 13.03
N THR A 280 -23.98 -11.14 12.98
CA THR A 280 -24.33 -10.25 11.85
C THR A 280 -23.23 -10.19 10.79
N GLY A 281 -22.13 -10.91 11.00
CA GLY A 281 -21.04 -11.07 10.03
C GLY A 281 -19.93 -10.02 10.12
N PHE A 282 -19.88 -9.23 11.20
CA PHE A 282 -18.77 -8.31 11.47
C PHE A 282 -17.61 -9.02 12.20
N TYR A 283 -16.41 -8.51 11.99
CA TYR A 283 -15.13 -8.97 12.58
C TYR A 283 -14.55 -7.94 13.56
N ASP A 284 -13.62 -8.34 14.42
CA ASP A 284 -12.82 -7.45 15.26
C ASP A 284 -11.44 -7.20 14.60
N VAL A 285 -10.47 -6.66 15.36
CA VAL A 285 -9.05 -6.69 14.99
C VAL A 285 -8.40 -8.02 15.40
N VAL A 286 -8.87 -8.64 16.49
CA VAL A 286 -8.28 -9.87 17.03
C VAL A 286 -8.85 -11.11 16.35
N TRP A 287 -8.27 -11.54 15.23
CA TRP A 287 -8.74 -12.70 14.45
C TRP A 287 -8.69 -14.06 15.17
N ARG A 288 -8.14 -14.14 16.39
CA ARG A 288 -8.27 -15.30 17.30
C ARG A 288 -9.55 -15.27 18.14
N GLY A 289 -10.32 -14.20 18.05
CA GLY A 289 -11.50 -13.94 18.84
C GLY A 289 -11.25 -13.88 20.36
N PRO A 290 -12.33 -13.96 21.15
CA PRO A 290 -13.71 -13.81 20.69
C PRO A 290 -13.94 -12.39 20.13
N PHE A 291 -14.97 -12.21 19.30
CA PHE A 291 -15.40 -10.89 18.85
C PHE A 291 -15.80 -10.00 20.04
N TRP A 292 -15.36 -8.73 20.07
CA TRP A 292 -15.81 -7.73 21.03
C TRP A 292 -16.57 -6.58 20.36
N ASN A 293 -15.95 -5.93 19.36
CA ASN A 293 -16.49 -4.75 18.71
C ASN A 293 -15.95 -4.53 17.28
N SER A 294 -16.75 -3.87 16.44
CA SER A 294 -16.46 -3.57 15.05
C SER A 294 -16.20 -2.08 14.83
N THR A 295 -15.23 -1.77 13.96
CA THR A 295 -15.07 -0.45 13.34
C THR A 295 -14.93 -0.61 11.82
N LEU A 296 -15.03 0.49 11.06
CA LEU A 296 -14.80 0.46 9.61
C LEU A 296 -13.40 -0.08 9.26
N GLY A 297 -12.37 0.27 10.04
CA GLY A 297 -11.01 -0.25 9.88
C GLY A 297 -10.93 -1.76 10.10
N LYS A 298 -11.54 -2.26 11.19
CA LYS A 298 -11.62 -3.70 11.50
C LYS A 298 -12.29 -4.47 10.36
N GLN A 299 -13.40 -3.96 9.80
CA GLN A 299 -14.07 -4.56 8.63
C GLN A 299 -13.23 -4.49 7.36
N ALA A 300 -12.61 -3.36 7.05
CA ALA A 300 -11.74 -3.22 5.89
C ALA A 300 -10.54 -4.19 5.95
N SER A 301 -10.04 -4.46 7.15
CA SER A 301 -8.98 -5.43 7.43
C SER A 301 -9.40 -6.87 7.09
N ALA A 302 -10.51 -7.32 7.69
CA ALA A 302 -11.04 -8.67 7.46
C ALA A 302 -11.50 -8.89 6.02
N VAL A 303 -12.17 -7.91 5.40
CA VAL A 303 -12.53 -7.97 3.97
C VAL A 303 -11.28 -7.98 3.09
N GLY A 304 -10.23 -7.23 3.45
CA GLY A 304 -8.94 -7.26 2.76
C GLY A 304 -8.32 -8.65 2.73
N LEU A 305 -8.31 -9.35 3.87
CA LEU A 305 -7.87 -10.74 3.99
C LEU A 305 -8.71 -11.69 3.15
N LEU A 306 -10.05 -11.60 3.22
CA LEU A 306 -10.94 -12.52 2.50
C LEU A 306 -10.85 -12.33 0.97
N VAL A 307 -10.70 -11.09 0.51
CA VAL A 307 -10.51 -10.78 -0.92
C VAL A 307 -9.12 -11.18 -1.41
N ALA A 308 -8.11 -11.24 -0.54
CA ALA A 308 -6.76 -11.72 -0.89
C ALA A 308 -6.72 -13.22 -1.28
N LEU A 309 -7.80 -13.97 -1.01
CA LEU A 309 -7.93 -15.40 -1.32
C LEU A 309 -8.73 -15.70 -2.61
N ILE A 310 -9.19 -14.66 -3.31
CA ILE A 310 -10.09 -14.72 -4.47
C ILE A 310 -9.32 -14.76 -5.79
#